data_AF-A0A7Y3U1Z1-F1
#
_entry.id   AF-A0A7Y3U1Z1-F1
#
_cell.length_a   1.000
_cell.length_b   1.000
_cell.length_c   1.000
_cell.angle_alpha   90.00
_cell.angle_beta   90.00
_cell.angle_gamma   90.00
#
_symmetry.space_group_name_H-M   'P 1'
#
loop_
_entity.id
_entity.type
_entity.pdbx_description
1 polymer ?
#
loop_
_entity_poly.entity_id
_entity_poly.type
_entity_poly.pdbx_seq_one_letter_code
_entity_poly.pdbx_strand_id
1 'polypeptide(L)'
;MKISRTHKPEDLSLEEWQRILRKQYGEQQKYKLDNTGNHPLFSEFKLTNSESGKVYKIAIRGDAPGDNYCSCPDYSINNLGTCKHIEFTLSRLMEKKRCKEGTQGGIYSAIFRGLFALRA
;
A
#
# COMPACT_ATOMS: atom_id res chain seq x y z
N MET A 1 11.22 6.33 -10.42
CA MET A 1 12.13 7.39 -9.94
C MET A 1 12.55 7.04 -8.52
N LYS A 2 13.85 6.99 -8.21
CA LYS A 2 14.35 6.71 -6.85
C LYS A 2 14.63 8.04 -6.16
N ILE A 3 13.98 8.31 -5.02
CA ILE A 3 14.15 9.55 -4.25
C ILE A 3 15.06 9.35 -3.03
N SER A 4 15.80 10.40 -2.66
CA SER A 4 16.68 10.40 -1.50
C SER A 4 15.90 10.37 -0.18
N ARG A 5 16.46 9.68 0.82
CA ARG A 5 15.93 9.64 2.20
C ARG A 5 16.33 10.86 3.02
N THR A 6 17.44 11.49 2.67
CA THR A 6 18.08 12.53 3.48
C THR A 6 17.89 13.93 2.90
N HIS A 7 17.58 14.03 1.61
CA HIS A 7 17.38 15.30 0.92
C HIS A 7 15.99 15.35 0.28
N LYS A 8 15.16 16.29 0.74
CA LYS A 8 13.87 16.61 0.13
C LYS A 8 14.11 17.37 -1.17
N PRO A 9 13.58 16.93 -2.31
CA PRO A 9 13.59 17.72 -3.54
C PRO A 9 12.87 19.07 -3.36
N GLU A 10 13.28 20.07 -4.14
CA GLU A 10 12.73 21.42 -4.07
C GLU A 10 11.29 21.48 -4.60
N ASP A 11 10.97 20.65 -5.61
CA ASP A 11 9.70 20.56 -6.30
C ASP A 11 8.60 19.80 -5.54
N LEU A 12 8.92 19.22 -4.38
CA LEU A 12 7.99 18.43 -3.58
C LEU A 12 7.70 19.06 -2.22
N SER A 13 6.44 19.00 -1.79
CA SER A 13 6.10 19.24 -0.40
C SER A 13 6.70 18.16 0.52
N LEU A 14 6.78 18.46 1.81
CA LEU A 14 7.25 17.50 2.81
C LEU A 14 6.36 16.25 2.84
N GLU A 15 5.05 16.43 2.75
CA GLU A 15 4.07 15.35 2.78
C GLU A 15 4.20 14.43 1.56
N GLU A 16 4.29 15.00 0.35
CA GLU A 16 4.47 14.24 -0.88
C GLU A 16 5.78 13.46 -0.85
N TRP A 17 6.88 14.10 -0.42
CA TRP A 17 8.17 13.43 -0.27
C TRP A 17 8.08 12.24 0.70
N GLN A 18 7.42 12.43 1.85
CA GLN A 18 7.28 11.40 2.87
C GLN A 18 6.36 10.24 2.43
N ARG A 19 5.33 10.51 1.63
CA ARG A 19 4.49 9.48 1.00
C ARG A 19 5.27 8.70 -0.04
N ILE A 20 6.01 9.37 -0.93
CA ILE A 20 6.84 8.72 -1.96
C ILE A 20 7.89 7.81 -1.30
N LEU A 21 8.51 8.24 -0.21
CA LEU A 21 9.45 7.41 0.55
C LEU A 21 8.77 6.14 1.09
N ARG A 22 7.59 6.25 1.70
CA ARG A 22 6.84 5.08 2.19
C ARG A 22 6.48 4.11 1.08
N LYS A 23 6.13 4.64 -0.10
CA LYS A 23 5.86 3.83 -1.29
C LYS A 23 7.10 3.09 -1.76
N GLN A 24 8.15 3.84 -2.08
CA GLN A 24 9.42 3.30 -2.58
C GLN A 24 10.00 2.24 -1.65
N TYR A 25 10.06 2.52 -0.34
CA TYR A 25 10.63 1.58 0.62
C TYR A 25 9.66 0.49 1.04
N GLY A 26 8.35 0.70 0.91
CA GLY A 26 7.32 -0.31 1.12
C GLY A 26 7.40 -1.42 0.10
N GLU A 27 7.49 -1.06 -1.19
CA GLU A 27 7.62 -2.00 -2.31
C GLU A 27 8.84 -2.93 -2.18
N GLN A 28 9.91 -2.47 -1.51
CA GLN A 28 11.15 -3.23 -1.34
C GLN A 28 11.12 -4.21 -0.16
N GLN A 29 10.08 -4.17 0.68
CA GLN A 29 10.01 -5.03 1.87
C GLN A 29 9.74 -6.48 1.49
N LYS A 30 10.19 -7.41 2.34
CA LYS A 30 9.97 -8.85 2.20
C LYS A 30 9.01 -9.38 3.26
N TYR A 31 7.88 -8.69 3.44
CA TYR A 31 6.88 -9.09 4.42
C TYR A 31 6.07 -10.29 3.94
N LYS A 32 5.63 -11.11 4.89
CA LYS A 32 4.59 -12.11 4.62
C LYS A 32 3.22 -11.45 4.74
N LEU A 33 2.35 -11.71 3.78
CA LEU A 33 1.00 -11.16 3.73
C LEU A 33 -0.02 -12.29 3.62
N ASP A 34 -0.85 -12.42 4.64
CA ASP A 34 -1.95 -13.37 4.70
C ASP A 34 -3.28 -12.61 4.61
N ASN A 35 -4.17 -13.01 3.69
CA ASN A 35 -5.54 -12.48 3.64
C ASN A 35 -6.38 -13.18 4.71
N THR A 36 -7.02 -12.42 5.59
CA THR A 36 -7.84 -12.93 6.67
C THR A 36 -9.34 -12.69 6.45
N GLY A 37 -9.70 -12.00 5.37
CA GLY A 37 -11.09 -11.78 4.97
C GLY A 37 -11.47 -12.54 3.70
N ASN A 38 -12.69 -12.29 3.22
CA ASN A 38 -13.31 -13.09 2.16
C ASN A 38 -13.16 -12.49 0.75
N HIS A 39 -12.58 -11.30 0.62
CA HIS A 39 -12.41 -10.63 -0.67
C HIS A 39 -10.92 -10.60 -1.06
N PRO A 40 -10.54 -10.76 -2.34
CA PRO A 40 -9.12 -10.83 -2.72
C PRO A 40 -8.35 -9.50 -2.64
N LEU A 41 -9.04 -8.36 -2.71
CA LEU A 41 -8.46 -7.01 -2.73
C LEU A 41 -8.90 -6.18 -1.52
N PHE A 42 -10.17 -5.76 -1.51
CA PHE A 42 -10.81 -5.05 -0.40
C PHE A 42 -11.07 -5.95 0.81
N SER A 43 -10.02 -6.22 1.56
CA SER A 43 -10.05 -7.21 2.65
C SER A 43 -9.31 -6.72 3.88
N GLU A 44 -9.25 -7.60 4.87
CA GLU A 44 -8.33 -7.51 5.99
C GLU A 44 -7.15 -8.44 5.74
N PHE A 45 -5.97 -7.97 6.12
CA PHE A 45 -4.72 -8.68 5.96
C PHE A 45 -3.92 -8.68 7.25
N LYS A 46 -3.26 -9.81 7.49
CA LYS A 46 -2.22 -9.94 8.49
C LYS A 46 -0.87 -9.83 7.78
N LEU A 47 -0.09 -8.83 8.16
CA LEU A 47 1.25 -8.62 7.66
C LEU A 47 2.28 -8.98 8.74
N THR A 48 3.19 -9.89 8.41
CA THR A 48 4.26 -10.32 9.31
C THR A 48 5.62 -9.87 8.79
N ASN A 49 6.37 -9.16 9.63
CA ASN A 49 7.78 -8.88 9.41
C ASN A 49 8.63 -10.02 9.98
N SER A 50 9.07 -10.93 9.12
CA SER A 50 9.86 -12.11 9.50
C SER A 50 11.19 -11.77 10.19
N GLU A 51 11.78 -10.60 9.91
CA GLU A 51 13.05 -10.19 10.54
C GLU A 51 12.88 -9.78 12.00
N SER A 52 11.73 -9.19 12.35
CA SER A 52 11.45 -8.69 13.71
C SER A 52 10.41 -9.48 14.49
N GLY A 53 9.76 -10.45 13.84
CA GLY A 53 8.61 -11.19 14.39
C GLY A 53 7.32 -10.37 14.55
N LYS A 54 7.34 -9.06 14.26
CA LYS A 54 6.17 -8.19 14.45
C LYS A 54 5.07 -8.49 13.44
N VAL A 55 3.82 -8.40 13.91
CA VAL A 55 2.62 -8.64 13.12
C VAL A 55 1.73 -7.40 13.18
N TYR A 56 1.18 -7.00 12.03
CA TYR A 56 0.29 -5.86 11.90
C TYR A 56 -1.00 -6.24 11.17
N LYS A 57 -2.11 -5.61 11.57
CA LYS A 57 -3.40 -5.69 10.88
C LYS A 57 -3.48 -4.58 9.85
N ILE A 58 -4.00 -4.90 8.68
CA ILE A 58 -4.18 -3.96 7.57
C ILE A 58 -5.58 -4.13 7.01
N ALA A 59 -6.28 -3.02 6.78
CA ALA A 59 -7.55 -3.02 6.06
C ALA A 59 -7.39 -2.24 4.76
N ILE A 60 -7.64 -2.89 3.62
CA ILE A 60 -7.61 -2.27 2.30
C ILE A 60 -9.05 -1.96 1.86
N ARG A 61 -9.34 -0.70 1.56
CA ARG A 61 -10.66 -0.20 1.10
C ARG A 61 -10.58 0.69 -0.13
N GLY A 62 -9.39 1.22 -0.42
CA GLY A 62 -9.14 2.13 -1.52
C GLY A 62 -7.66 2.17 -1.88
N ASP A 63 -7.30 3.02 -2.82
CA ASP A 63 -5.93 3.19 -3.30
C ASP A 63 -5.37 4.59 -3.03
N ALA A 64 -6.21 5.48 -2.50
CA ALA A 64 -5.78 6.80 -2.06
C ALA A 64 -5.26 6.78 -0.62
N PRO A 65 -4.36 7.71 -0.26
CA PRO A 65 -4.01 7.95 1.14
C PRO A 65 -5.25 8.26 1.96
N GLY A 66 -5.41 7.59 3.10
CA GLY A 66 -6.56 7.75 4.01
C GLY A 66 -7.65 6.68 3.85
N ASP A 67 -7.73 5.99 2.71
CA ASP A 67 -8.74 4.95 2.50
C ASP A 67 -8.49 3.70 3.37
N ASN A 68 -7.23 3.47 3.69
CA ASN A 68 -6.74 2.22 4.25
C ASN A 68 -6.30 2.41 5.70
N TYR A 69 -6.38 1.33 6.48
CA TYR A 69 -5.93 1.31 7.87
C TYR A 69 -4.73 0.39 8.06
N CYS A 70 -3.81 0.74 8.96
CA CYS A 70 -2.77 -0.14 9.45
C CYS A 70 -2.57 0.03 10.95
N SER A 71 -2.39 -1.08 11.67
CA SER A 71 -2.15 -1.07 13.12
C SER A 71 -0.71 -0.71 13.53
N CYS A 72 0.14 -0.23 12.62
CA CYS A 72 1.52 0.08 12.96
C CYS A 72 1.67 1.47 13.59
N PRO A 73 2.68 1.67 14.47
CA PRO A 73 2.89 2.97 15.12
C PRO A 73 3.10 4.12 14.14
N ASP A 74 3.82 3.90 13.04
CA ASP A 74 4.03 4.90 11.98
C ASP A 74 2.71 5.45 11.44
N TYR A 75 1.77 4.58 11.08
CA TYR A 75 0.46 5.00 10.56
C TYR A 75 -0.33 5.81 11.60
N SER A 76 -0.27 5.42 12.87
CA SER A 76 -1.06 6.08 13.92
C SER A 76 -0.65 7.52 14.23
N ILE A 77 0.58 7.94 13.87
CA ILE A 77 1.12 9.25 14.26
C ILE A 77 1.60 10.11 13.09
N ASN A 78 1.73 9.57 11.87
CA ASN A 78 2.38 10.30 10.79
C ASN A 78 1.47 11.28 10.02
N ASN A 79 0.13 11.14 10.14
CA ASN A 79 -0.88 11.94 9.44
C ASN A 79 -0.80 11.93 7.90
N LEU A 80 -0.07 10.98 7.29
CA LEU A 80 0.12 10.89 5.83
C LEU A 80 -0.96 10.06 5.13
N GLY A 81 -1.87 9.44 5.88
CA GLY A 81 -2.87 8.51 5.35
C GLY A 81 -2.29 7.20 4.79
N THR A 82 -0.99 6.96 4.96
CA THR A 82 -0.31 5.74 4.51
C THR A 82 0.90 5.41 5.39
N CYS A 83 1.40 4.19 5.26
CA CYS A 83 2.63 3.72 5.89
C CYS A 83 3.32 2.69 4.99
N LYS A 84 4.55 2.33 5.34
CA LYS A 84 5.33 1.33 4.59
C LYS A 84 4.59 -0.01 4.41
N HIS A 85 3.76 -0.40 5.38
CA HIS A 85 2.99 -1.65 5.33
C HIS A 85 1.81 -1.59 4.36
N ILE A 86 1.10 -0.46 4.31
CA ILE A 86 0.00 -0.24 3.36
C ILE A 86 0.55 -0.25 1.94
N GLU A 87 1.61 0.51 1.69
CA GLU A 87 2.23 0.59 0.36
C GLU A 87 2.76 -0.77 -0.14
N PHE A 88 3.42 -1.54 0.76
CA PHE A 88 3.80 -2.93 0.45
C PHE A 88 2.57 -3.78 0.06
N THR A 89 1.49 -3.67 0.82
CA THR A 89 0.28 -4.47 0.62
C THR A 89 -0.39 -4.13 -0.71
N LEU A 90 -0.58 -2.84 -1.01
CA LEU A 90 -1.16 -2.38 -2.27
C LEU A 90 -0.32 -2.86 -3.47
N SER A 91 1.00 -2.67 -3.41
CA SER A 91 1.90 -3.15 -4.46
C SER A 91 1.77 -4.65 -4.70
N ARG A 92 1.81 -5.46 -3.64
CA ARG A 92 1.70 -6.93 -3.73
C ARG A 92 0.37 -7.39 -4.30
N LEU A 93 -0.73 -6.72 -3.94
CA LEU A 93 -2.06 -7.04 -4.45
C LEU A 93 -2.19 -6.71 -5.94
N MET A 94 -1.62 -5.59 -6.38
CA MET A 94 -1.64 -5.18 -7.79
C MET A 94 -0.78 -6.07 -8.69
N GLU A 95 0.39 -6.51 -8.21
CA GLU A 95 1.21 -7.50 -8.92
C GLU A 95 0.45 -8.81 -9.15
N LYS A 96 -0.20 -9.34 -8.10
CA LYS A 96 -0.99 -10.58 -8.20
C LYS A 96 -2.14 -10.46 -9.20
N LYS A 97 -2.75 -9.28 -9.31
CA LYS A 97 -3.83 -9.01 -10.27
C LYS A 97 -3.33 -8.91 -11.71
N ARG A 98 -2.23 -8.20 -11.94
CA ARG A 98 -1.56 -8.13 -13.26
C ARG A 98 -1.20 -9.51 -13.80
N CYS A 99 -0.69 -10.41 -12.95
CA CYS A 99 -0.40 -11.78 -13.35
C CYS A 99 -1.65 -12.58 -13.75
N LYS A 100 -2.84 -12.22 -13.24
CA LYS A 100 -4.10 -12.88 -13.62
C LYS A 100 -4.75 -12.27 -14.87
N GLU A 101 -4.54 -10.98 -15.12
CA GLU A 101 -5.27 -10.21 -16.15
C GLU A 101 -4.38 -9.81 -17.36
N GLY A 102 -3.09 -10.18 -17.38
CA GLY A 102 -2.25 -10.13 -18.58
C GLY A 102 -2.03 -8.74 -19.21
N THR A 103 -2.17 -7.66 -18.45
CA THR A 103 -2.14 -6.27 -18.99
C THR A 103 -1.14 -5.36 -18.27
N GLN A 104 -0.36 -4.60 -19.05
CA GLN A 104 0.56 -3.54 -18.62
C GLN A 104 -0.11 -2.16 -18.75
N GLY A 105 -0.10 -1.37 -17.67
CA GLY A 105 -0.30 0.09 -17.72
C GLY A 105 -1.42 0.65 -16.82
N GLY A 106 -1.08 1.63 -15.97
CA GLY A 106 -2.02 2.55 -15.28
C GLY A 106 -3.08 1.93 -14.33
N ILE A 107 -2.67 1.33 -13.21
CA ILE A 107 -3.47 0.25 -12.58
C ILE A 107 -4.11 0.63 -11.22
N TYR A 108 -3.69 1.73 -10.60
CA TYR A 108 -4.25 2.17 -9.31
C TYR A 108 -5.73 2.60 -9.50
N SER A 109 -6.02 3.63 -10.31
CA SER A 109 -7.40 4.13 -10.43
C SER A 109 -8.33 3.26 -11.27
N ALA A 110 -7.86 2.53 -12.29
CA ALA A 110 -8.73 1.72 -13.15
C ALA A 110 -9.25 0.45 -12.46
N ILE A 111 -8.43 -0.23 -11.64
CA ILE A 111 -8.88 -1.40 -10.86
C ILE A 111 -9.86 -0.95 -9.77
N PHE A 112 -9.58 0.16 -9.09
CA PHE A 112 -10.48 0.67 -8.06
C PHE A 112 -11.77 1.22 -8.67
N ARG A 113 -11.73 1.94 -9.82
CA ARG A 113 -12.94 2.40 -10.54
C ARG A 113 -13.76 1.25 -11.14
N GLY A 114 -13.12 0.21 -11.69
CA GLY A 114 -13.80 -0.94 -12.30
C GLY A 114 -14.48 -1.86 -11.29
N LEU A 115 -13.93 -2.01 -10.08
CA LEU A 115 -14.55 -2.82 -9.02
C LEU A 115 -15.73 -2.10 -8.34
N PHE A 116 -15.75 -0.76 -8.33
CA PHE A 116 -16.93 0.00 -7.90
C PHE A 116 -18.08 -0.07 -8.91
N ALA A 117 -17.80 -0.24 -10.22
CA ALA A 117 -18.82 -0.34 -11.27
C ALA A 117 -19.60 -1.67 -11.28
N LEU A 118 -19.14 -2.71 -10.57
CA LEU A 118 -19.84 -4.00 -10.42
C LEU A 118 -20.73 -4.05 -9.15
N ARG A 119 -20.99 -2.91 -8.52
CA ARG A 119 -21.87 -2.75 -7.35
C ARG A 119 -22.92 -1.64 -7.52
N ALA A 120 -23.41 -1.46 -8.75
CA ALA A 120 -24.69 -0.81 -9.01
C ALA A 120 -25.69 -1.85 -9.49
#